data_AF-A0A0W4ZTD3-F1
#
_entry.id   AF-A0A0W4ZTD3-F1
#
_cell.length_a   1.000
_cell.length_b   1.000
_cell.length_c   1.000
_cell.angle_alpha   90.00
_cell.angle_beta   90.00
_cell.angle_gamma   90.00
#
_symmetry.space_group_name_H-M   'P 1'
#
loop_
_entity.id
_entity.type
_entity.pdbx_description
1 polymer ?
#
loop_
_entity_poly.entity_id
_entity_poly.type
_entity_poly.pdbx_seq_one_letter_code
_entity_poly.pdbx_strand_id
1 'polypeptide(L)'
;MSILNKGYYFVLALFIGYIVFILSLSVPFIQRNVFYLHKIVSCSKIDSLQPEYLGFSPRRIYPFFLKTSDHENIFLWHILPHNVYYKNHIKLSEIEEEEELHDFFISLLSKSSKTKLIIYFHGTACNIAARHRMSFYRIMTSFDDVHVFAVEYRGFGKSSGKPSEEGLIEDGISVVKWAMEVAKVKPSSILLVGQSLGTAVAIGVAEKLSTLKNPIFIGHLVSIAGFSSVKSLLSTYKLGGYFPIMSPLKMYPGLKKLVFKFLYHPWNSLERIQAFSKISQKSGTKITFIHSKDDSHIDFYHSFELFVAAINVTVTRENQTWKDLVTLKEKKGEVSILSNHDNERIAYLQAAWGNHNQILHHDIVVSRIIYSQS
;
A
#
# COMPACT_ATOMS: atom_id res chain seq x y z
N MET A 1 29.90 -44.02 -8.86
CA MET A 1 29.48 -43.15 -7.73
C MET A 1 28.11 -43.60 -7.24
N SER A 2 28.01 -43.93 -5.95
CA SER A 2 26.76 -44.31 -5.28
C SER A 2 25.68 -43.22 -5.42
N ILE A 3 24.41 -43.62 -5.45
CA ILE A 3 23.24 -42.72 -5.42
C ILE A 3 23.33 -41.73 -4.23
N LEU A 4 23.90 -42.17 -3.10
CA LEU A 4 24.13 -41.33 -1.92
C LEU A 4 25.13 -40.20 -2.20
N ASN A 5 26.18 -40.45 -2.97
CA ASN A 5 27.17 -39.42 -3.33
C ASN A 5 26.55 -38.38 -4.28
N LYS A 6 25.70 -38.82 -5.22
CA LYS A 6 24.97 -37.90 -6.11
C LYS A 6 23.99 -37.01 -5.32
N GLY A 7 23.30 -37.60 -4.33
CA GLY A 7 22.42 -36.86 -3.43
C GLY A 7 23.16 -35.82 -2.57
N TYR A 8 24.33 -36.18 -2.04
CA TYR A 8 25.17 -35.25 -1.27
C TYR A 8 25.60 -34.03 -2.09
N TYR A 9 26.14 -34.23 -3.29
CA TYR A 9 26.57 -33.11 -4.15
C TYR A 9 25.41 -32.23 -4.59
N PHE A 10 24.22 -32.81 -4.79
CA PHE A 10 23.03 -32.03 -5.11
C PHE A 10 22.62 -31.11 -3.95
N VAL A 11 22.55 -31.62 -2.72
CA VAL A 11 22.23 -30.82 -1.53
C VAL A 11 23.29 -29.74 -1.28
N LEU A 12 24.57 -30.09 -1.44
CA LEU A 12 25.67 -29.13 -1.33
C LEU A 12 25.56 -28.01 -2.38
N ALA A 13 25.24 -28.34 -3.63
CA ALA A 13 25.05 -27.36 -4.69
C ALA A 13 23.88 -26.42 -4.39
N LEU A 14 22.76 -26.93 -3.86
CA LEU A 14 21.63 -26.09 -3.42
C LEU A 14 22.03 -25.14 -2.27
N PHE A 15 22.80 -25.63 -1.29
CA PHE A 15 23.28 -24.80 -0.19
C PHE A 15 24.24 -23.71 -0.68
N ILE A 16 25.20 -24.05 -1.54
CA ILE A 16 26.11 -23.07 -2.15
C ILE A 16 25.31 -22.04 -2.96
N GLY A 17 24.36 -22.49 -3.78
CA GLY A 17 23.47 -21.60 -4.54
C GLY A 17 22.68 -20.65 -3.65
N TYR A 18 22.17 -21.13 -2.51
CA TYR A 18 21.50 -20.30 -1.52
C TYR A 18 22.43 -19.25 -0.90
N ILE A 19 23.65 -19.62 -0.49
CA ILE A 19 24.62 -18.66 0.07
C ILE A 19 25.02 -17.61 -0.96
N VAL A 20 25.28 -18.01 -2.21
CA VAL A 20 25.58 -17.09 -3.31
C VAL A 20 24.40 -16.13 -3.53
N PHE A 21 23.17 -16.64 -3.55
CA PHE A 21 21.98 -15.80 -3.66
C PHE A 21 21.90 -14.78 -2.51
N ILE A 22 22.05 -15.21 -1.26
CA ILE A 22 22.02 -14.31 -0.09
C ILE A 22 23.11 -13.24 -0.15
N LEU A 23 24.35 -13.62 -0.53
CA LEU A 23 25.43 -12.66 -0.69
C LEU A 23 25.16 -11.66 -1.82
N SER A 24 24.53 -12.13 -2.91
CA SER A 24 24.14 -11.28 -4.04
C SER A 24 23.13 -10.20 -3.63
N LEU A 25 22.33 -10.42 -2.59
CA LEU A 25 21.41 -9.40 -2.04
C LEU A 25 22.15 -8.23 -1.37
N SER A 26 23.47 -8.32 -1.16
CA SER A 26 24.29 -7.16 -0.76
C SER A 26 24.53 -6.18 -1.92
N VAL A 27 24.26 -6.59 -3.17
CA VAL A 27 24.38 -5.74 -4.36
C VAL A 27 23.08 -4.95 -4.53
N PRO A 28 23.09 -3.60 -4.46
CA PRO A 28 21.87 -2.78 -4.49
C PRO A 28 20.99 -3.02 -5.72
N PHE A 29 21.59 -3.24 -6.89
CA PHE A 29 20.87 -3.57 -8.11
C PHE A 29 20.06 -4.86 -7.96
N ILE A 30 20.67 -5.94 -7.45
CA ILE A 30 20.00 -7.23 -7.27
C ILE A 30 18.92 -7.10 -6.20
N GLN A 31 19.25 -6.50 -5.06
CA GLN A 31 18.31 -6.31 -3.95
C GLN A 31 17.05 -5.56 -4.39
N ARG A 32 17.19 -4.49 -5.19
CA ARG A 32 16.07 -3.74 -5.76
C ARG A 32 15.17 -4.63 -6.62
N ASN A 33 15.76 -5.38 -7.55
CA ASN A 33 14.97 -6.24 -8.43
C ASN A 33 14.23 -7.34 -7.65
N VAL A 34 14.88 -7.93 -6.63
CA VAL A 34 14.29 -8.99 -5.80
C VAL A 34 13.22 -8.46 -4.85
N PHE A 35 13.45 -7.31 -4.21
CA PHE A 35 12.52 -6.74 -3.25
C PHE A 35 11.26 -6.21 -3.92
N TYR A 36 11.40 -5.36 -4.93
CA TYR A 36 10.26 -4.72 -5.58
C TYR A 36 9.54 -5.63 -6.57
N LEU A 37 10.26 -6.60 -7.16
CA LEU A 37 9.78 -7.42 -8.27
C LEU A 37 9.18 -6.60 -9.43
N HIS A 38 9.58 -5.33 -9.54
CA HIS A 38 8.99 -4.32 -10.43
C HIS A 38 9.00 -4.66 -11.92
N LYS A 39 9.95 -5.50 -12.37
CA LYS A 39 10.04 -5.98 -13.75
C LYS A 39 9.08 -7.13 -14.07
N ILE A 40 8.45 -7.73 -13.06
CA ILE A 40 7.44 -8.76 -13.24
C ILE A 40 6.12 -8.06 -13.54
N VAL A 41 5.92 -7.63 -14.79
CA VAL A 41 4.71 -6.93 -15.24
C VAL A 41 3.57 -7.94 -15.54
N SER A 42 3.93 -9.16 -15.95
CA SER A 42 3.04 -10.18 -16.53
C SER A 42 2.19 -10.99 -15.53
N CYS A 43 1.64 -10.37 -14.48
CA CYS A 43 0.57 -11.01 -13.70
C CYS A 43 -0.81 -10.89 -14.37
N SER A 44 -0.86 -10.14 -15.48
CA SER A 44 -1.96 -10.04 -16.42
C SER A 44 -1.36 -9.87 -17.82
N LYS A 45 -1.96 -10.49 -18.85
CA LYS A 45 -1.59 -10.24 -20.26
C LYS A 45 -2.20 -8.95 -20.81
N ILE A 46 -2.94 -8.21 -19.99
CA ILE A 46 -3.74 -7.05 -20.40
C ILE A 46 -2.91 -5.79 -20.23
N ASP A 47 -2.91 -4.96 -21.28
CA ASP A 47 -2.29 -3.64 -21.27
C ASP A 47 -3.04 -2.71 -20.30
N SER A 48 -2.30 -2.04 -19.42
CA SER A 48 -2.88 -1.06 -18.50
C SER A 48 -3.38 0.21 -19.20
N LEU A 49 -3.13 0.39 -20.50
CA LEU A 49 -3.81 1.42 -21.30
C LEU A 49 -5.22 1.01 -21.77
N GLN A 50 -5.61 -0.25 -21.61
CA GLN A 50 -6.88 -0.79 -22.10
C GLN A 50 -7.70 -1.41 -20.95
N PRO A 51 -8.14 -0.60 -19.98
CA PRO A 51 -8.90 -1.08 -18.82
C PRO A 51 -10.20 -1.82 -19.19
N GLU A 52 -10.76 -1.57 -20.39
CA GLU A 52 -11.96 -2.23 -20.89
C GLU A 52 -11.79 -3.75 -21.00
N TYR A 53 -10.58 -4.23 -21.30
CA TYR A 53 -10.27 -5.67 -21.36
C TYR A 53 -10.29 -6.35 -19.98
N LEU A 54 -10.32 -5.57 -18.90
CA LEU A 54 -10.55 -6.04 -17.53
C LEU A 54 -12.03 -5.98 -17.14
N GLY A 55 -12.91 -5.67 -18.10
CA GLY A 55 -14.36 -5.58 -17.92
C GLY A 55 -14.81 -4.27 -17.26
N PHE A 56 -14.04 -3.19 -17.37
CA PHE A 56 -14.56 -1.86 -17.05
C PHE A 56 -15.36 -1.31 -18.24
N SER A 57 -16.39 -0.52 -17.95
CA SER A 57 -17.15 0.17 -18.99
C SER A 57 -16.22 1.17 -19.72
N PRO A 58 -16.40 1.40 -21.03
CA PRO A 58 -15.62 2.37 -21.77
C PRO A 58 -15.61 3.74 -21.08
N ARG A 59 -14.44 4.36 -20.99
CA ARG A 59 -14.23 5.68 -20.35
C ARG A 59 -14.73 5.77 -18.90
N ARG A 60 -14.76 4.65 -18.17
CA ARG A 60 -14.89 4.67 -16.70
C ARG A 60 -13.54 4.88 -16.02
N ILE A 61 -12.47 4.46 -16.68
CA ILE A 61 -11.10 4.64 -16.25
C ILE A 61 -10.40 5.55 -17.24
N TYR A 62 -9.75 6.60 -16.75
CA TYR A 62 -8.87 7.45 -17.54
C TYR A 62 -7.41 7.17 -17.16
N PRO A 63 -6.62 6.55 -18.05
CA PRO A 63 -5.19 6.41 -17.85
C PRO A 63 -4.45 7.70 -18.17
N PHE A 64 -3.54 8.15 -17.30
CA PHE A 64 -2.76 9.37 -17.54
C PHE A 64 -1.37 9.30 -16.90
N PHE A 65 -0.49 10.19 -17.35
CA PHE A 65 0.84 10.35 -16.77
C PHE A 65 0.91 11.61 -15.94
N LEU A 66 1.64 11.54 -14.83
CA LEU A 66 1.95 12.66 -13.96
C LEU A 66 3.47 12.78 -13.86
N LYS A 67 3.98 13.99 -14.02
CA LYS A 67 5.40 14.28 -13.84
C LYS A 67 5.69 14.65 -12.39
N THR A 68 6.61 13.94 -11.75
CA THR A 68 7.01 14.19 -10.36
C THR A 68 7.94 15.39 -10.24
N SER A 69 8.15 15.87 -9.02
CA SER A 69 9.04 17.02 -8.77
C SER A 69 10.50 16.75 -9.18
N ASP A 70 10.91 15.48 -9.14
CA ASP A 70 12.23 14.99 -9.58
C ASP A 70 12.24 14.42 -11.00
N HIS A 71 11.24 14.79 -11.80
CA HIS A 71 11.16 14.57 -13.26
C HIS A 71 10.96 13.12 -13.72
N GLU A 72 10.49 12.23 -12.86
CA GLU A 72 9.97 10.94 -13.29
C GLU A 72 8.54 11.08 -13.81
N ASN A 73 8.16 10.26 -14.79
CA ASN A 73 6.79 10.16 -15.29
C ASN A 73 6.16 8.91 -14.70
N ILE A 74 5.18 9.11 -13.82
CA ILE A 74 4.42 8.02 -13.21
C ILE A 74 3.06 7.89 -13.88
N PHE A 75 2.61 6.65 -14.06
CA PHE A 75 1.35 6.30 -14.68
C PHE A 75 0.26 6.10 -13.63
N LEU A 76 -0.94 6.61 -13.91
CA LEU A 76 -2.08 6.54 -13.03
C LEU A 76 -3.33 6.12 -13.79
N TRP A 77 -4.25 5.49 -13.06
CA TRP A 77 -5.64 5.41 -13.46
C TRP A 77 -6.50 6.29 -12.57
N HIS A 78 -7.33 7.14 -13.18
CA HIS A 78 -8.50 7.71 -12.51
C HIS A 78 -9.72 6.83 -12.78
N ILE A 79 -10.20 6.15 -11.74
CA ILE A 79 -11.37 5.28 -11.80
C ILE A 79 -12.57 6.04 -11.21
N LEU A 80 -13.62 6.22 -12.03
CA LEU A 80 -14.85 6.87 -11.60
C LEU A 80 -15.75 5.91 -10.78
N PRO A 81 -16.40 6.42 -9.72
CA PRO A 81 -17.47 5.69 -9.06
C PRO A 81 -18.65 5.50 -10.00
N HIS A 82 -19.39 4.40 -9.79
CA HIS A 82 -20.50 4.01 -10.66
C HIS A 82 -21.53 5.13 -10.83
N ASN A 83 -21.90 5.79 -9.73
CA ASN A 83 -22.90 6.85 -9.71
C ASN A 83 -22.46 8.07 -10.56
N VAL A 84 -21.18 8.47 -10.49
CA VAL A 84 -20.62 9.57 -11.28
C VAL A 84 -20.49 9.17 -12.74
N TYR A 85 -20.01 7.96 -13.03
CA TYR A 85 -19.91 7.46 -14.40
C TYR A 85 -21.26 7.45 -15.10
N TYR A 86 -22.29 6.81 -14.52
CA TYR A 86 -23.60 6.71 -15.18
C TYR A 86 -24.29 8.06 -15.35
N LYS A 87 -24.03 9.05 -14.49
CA LYS A 87 -24.53 10.43 -14.70
C LYS A 87 -23.87 11.15 -15.86
N ASN A 88 -22.65 10.75 -16.26
CA ASN A 88 -21.85 11.48 -17.25
C ASN A 88 -21.46 10.63 -18.48
N HIS A 89 -21.86 9.36 -18.58
CA HIS A 89 -21.36 8.41 -19.60
C HIS A 89 -21.61 8.85 -21.04
N ILE A 90 -22.73 9.53 -21.34
CA ILE A 90 -23.03 10.09 -22.66
C ILE A 90 -22.00 11.17 -23.00
N LYS A 91 -21.89 12.20 -22.15
CA LYS A 91 -20.88 13.26 -22.32
C LYS A 91 -19.46 12.70 -22.38
N LEU A 92 -19.15 11.72 -21.53
CA LEU A 92 -17.86 11.03 -21.55
C LEU A 92 -17.59 10.40 -22.91
N SER A 93 -18.58 9.85 -23.60
CA SER A 93 -18.44 9.23 -24.93
C SER A 93 -18.36 10.23 -26.09
N GLU A 94 -18.82 11.47 -25.90
CA GLU A 94 -18.81 12.53 -26.92
C GLU A 94 -17.48 13.27 -27.00
N ILE A 95 -16.70 13.29 -25.91
CA ILE A 95 -15.40 13.99 -25.89
C ILE A 95 -14.38 13.20 -26.73
N GLU A 96 -13.87 13.77 -27.82
CA GLU A 96 -12.89 13.11 -28.68
C GLU A 96 -11.45 13.47 -28.31
N GLU A 97 -11.22 14.69 -27.82
CA GLU A 97 -9.90 15.19 -27.46
C GLU A 97 -9.46 14.66 -26.08
N GLU A 98 -8.27 14.06 -26.02
CA GLU A 98 -7.72 13.48 -24.78
C GLU A 98 -7.49 14.55 -23.69
N GLU A 99 -7.09 15.77 -24.07
CA GLU A 99 -6.90 16.87 -23.11
C GLU A 99 -8.23 17.32 -22.50
N GLU A 100 -9.27 17.49 -23.32
CA GLU A 100 -10.62 17.78 -22.82
C GLU A 100 -11.15 16.63 -21.94
N LEU A 101 -10.86 15.39 -22.31
CA LEU A 101 -11.27 14.22 -21.53
C LEU A 101 -10.59 14.22 -20.16
N HIS A 102 -9.28 14.51 -20.12
CA HIS A 102 -8.53 14.66 -18.88
C HIS A 102 -9.14 15.73 -17.96
N ASP A 103 -9.36 16.92 -18.49
CA ASP A 103 -9.92 18.05 -17.76
C ASP A 103 -11.34 17.74 -17.26
N PHE A 104 -12.13 17.03 -18.07
CA PHE A 104 -13.46 16.62 -17.66
C PHE A 104 -13.40 15.62 -16.50
N PHE A 105 -12.53 14.60 -16.55
CA PHE A 105 -12.31 13.67 -15.44
C PHE A 105 -11.89 14.40 -14.16
N ILE A 106 -10.95 15.36 -14.26
CA ILE A 106 -10.53 16.20 -13.14
C ILE A 106 -11.70 16.99 -12.57
N SER A 107 -12.53 17.60 -13.43
CA SER A 107 -13.69 18.38 -12.99
C SER A 107 -14.65 17.56 -12.12
N LEU A 108 -14.76 16.25 -12.36
CA LEU A 108 -15.65 15.36 -11.60
C LEU A 108 -15.22 15.21 -10.13
N LEU A 109 -13.93 15.40 -9.80
CA LEU A 109 -13.42 15.31 -8.42
C LEU A 109 -13.83 16.47 -7.51
N SER A 110 -14.18 17.62 -8.10
CA SER A 110 -14.51 18.85 -7.36
C SER A 110 -16.01 19.16 -7.32
N LYS A 111 -16.84 18.39 -8.03
CA LYS A 111 -18.29 18.64 -8.14
C LYS A 111 -19.09 18.43 -6.85
N SER A 112 -18.67 17.52 -5.98
CA SER A 112 -19.41 17.17 -4.76
C SER A 112 -18.58 17.44 -3.51
N SER A 113 -19.18 18.07 -2.50
CA SER A 113 -18.54 18.26 -1.19
C SER A 113 -18.35 16.94 -0.43
N LYS A 114 -19.02 15.87 -0.86
CA LYS A 114 -18.89 14.51 -0.31
C LYS A 114 -17.82 13.67 -1.02
N THR A 115 -17.20 14.20 -2.07
CA THR A 115 -16.20 13.47 -2.86
C THR A 115 -15.06 13.01 -1.97
N LYS A 116 -14.73 11.73 -2.10
CA LYS A 116 -13.53 11.11 -1.52
C LYS A 116 -12.63 10.66 -2.65
N LEU A 117 -11.34 10.94 -2.50
CA LEU A 117 -10.32 10.46 -3.41
C LEU A 117 -9.43 9.46 -2.67
N ILE A 118 -9.49 8.21 -3.08
CA ILE A 118 -8.54 7.18 -2.65
C ILE A 118 -7.33 7.25 -3.56
N ILE A 119 -6.15 7.51 -3.01
CA ILE A 119 -4.88 7.31 -3.69
C ILE A 119 -4.35 5.95 -3.23
N TYR A 120 -4.40 4.97 -4.13
CA TYR A 120 -4.06 3.58 -3.86
C TYR A 120 -2.63 3.27 -4.30
N PHE A 121 -1.83 2.81 -3.33
CA PHE A 121 -0.47 2.30 -3.53
C PHE A 121 -0.49 0.77 -3.49
N HIS A 122 -0.14 0.15 -4.62
CA HIS A 122 -0.13 -1.31 -4.74
C HIS A 122 1.07 -1.96 -4.03
N GLY A 123 1.08 -3.31 -3.98
CA GLY A 123 2.19 -4.12 -3.44
C GLY A 123 3.33 -4.37 -4.43
N THR A 124 4.23 -5.29 -4.10
CA THR A 124 5.32 -5.72 -5.01
C THR A 124 4.79 -6.48 -6.22
N ALA A 125 5.63 -6.55 -7.26
CA ALA A 125 5.32 -7.16 -8.56
C ALA A 125 4.06 -6.58 -9.24
N CYS A 126 3.84 -7.00 -10.48
CA CYS A 126 2.65 -6.71 -11.30
C CYS A 126 2.38 -5.20 -11.52
N ASN A 127 1.57 -4.90 -12.52
CA ASN A 127 1.09 -3.54 -12.79
C ASN A 127 -0.27 -3.27 -12.13
N ILE A 128 -0.73 -2.02 -12.13
CA ILE A 128 -2.05 -1.65 -11.58
C ILE A 128 -3.21 -2.44 -12.22
N ALA A 129 -3.01 -2.95 -13.44
CA ALA A 129 -3.94 -3.82 -14.17
C ALA A 129 -3.98 -5.30 -13.69
N ALA A 130 -3.31 -5.66 -12.59
CA ALA A 130 -3.34 -7.01 -12.06
C ALA A 130 -4.71 -7.42 -11.50
N ARG A 131 -5.18 -8.64 -11.84
CA ARG A 131 -6.54 -9.11 -11.48
C ARG A 131 -6.87 -9.05 -9.99
N HIS A 132 -5.91 -9.38 -9.13
CA HIS A 132 -6.11 -9.34 -7.67
C HIS A 132 -6.33 -7.92 -7.12
N ARG A 133 -6.00 -6.87 -7.88
CA ARG A 133 -6.22 -5.45 -7.51
C ARG A 133 -7.59 -4.95 -7.95
N MET A 134 -8.20 -5.61 -8.94
CA MET A 134 -9.49 -5.20 -9.51
C MET A 134 -10.64 -5.25 -8.51
N SER A 135 -10.62 -6.22 -7.58
CA SER A 135 -11.62 -6.32 -6.53
C SER A 135 -11.63 -5.05 -5.68
N PHE A 136 -10.47 -4.56 -5.25
CA PHE A 136 -10.37 -3.31 -4.51
C PHE A 136 -10.96 -2.13 -5.31
N TYR A 137 -10.57 -1.95 -6.57
CA TYR A 137 -11.07 -0.85 -7.39
C TYR A 137 -12.59 -0.89 -7.55
N ARG A 138 -13.15 -2.06 -7.86
CA ARG A 138 -14.59 -2.24 -8.06
C ARG A 138 -15.38 -2.00 -6.78
N ILE A 139 -14.89 -2.53 -5.66
CA ILE A 139 -15.55 -2.36 -4.36
C ILE A 139 -15.50 -0.90 -3.93
N MET A 140 -14.34 -0.24 -3.97
CA MET A 140 -14.22 1.16 -3.54
C MET A 140 -15.05 2.11 -4.41
N THR A 141 -15.07 1.88 -5.72
CA THR A 141 -15.85 2.70 -6.67
C THR A 141 -17.32 2.28 -6.78
N SER A 142 -17.77 1.34 -5.94
CA SER A 142 -19.19 1.05 -5.73
C SER A 142 -19.84 2.00 -4.73
N PHE A 143 -19.05 2.65 -3.87
CA PHE A 143 -19.54 3.69 -2.98
C PHE A 143 -19.74 5.01 -3.73
N ASP A 144 -20.78 5.73 -3.34
CA ASP A 144 -21.11 7.02 -3.94
C ASP A 144 -19.98 8.04 -3.76
N ASP A 145 -19.60 8.69 -4.87
CA ASP A 145 -18.61 9.77 -4.93
C ASP A 145 -17.22 9.37 -4.39
N VAL A 146 -16.87 8.08 -4.43
CA VAL A 146 -15.53 7.57 -4.09
C VAL A 146 -14.73 7.30 -5.36
N HIS A 147 -13.83 8.21 -5.69
CA HIS A 147 -12.90 8.05 -6.81
C HIS A 147 -11.64 7.32 -6.36
N VAL A 148 -11.00 6.61 -7.28
CA VAL A 148 -9.71 5.95 -7.03
C VAL A 148 -8.67 6.43 -8.04
N PHE A 149 -7.53 6.89 -7.52
CA PHE A 149 -6.27 6.98 -8.24
C PHE A 149 -5.45 5.73 -7.93
N ALA A 150 -5.35 4.82 -8.90
CA ALA A 150 -4.41 3.70 -8.80
C ALA A 150 -3.04 4.17 -9.29
N VAL A 151 -2.08 4.26 -8.37
CA VAL A 151 -0.75 4.79 -8.66
C VAL A 151 0.19 3.66 -9.06
N GLU A 152 0.69 3.72 -10.28
CA GLU A 152 1.82 2.91 -10.72
C GLU A 152 3.09 3.73 -10.50
N TYR A 153 3.76 3.53 -9.37
CA TYR A 153 4.95 4.33 -9.02
C TYR A 153 6.19 3.90 -9.81
N ARG A 154 7.24 4.72 -9.80
CA ARG A 154 8.40 4.63 -10.70
C ARG A 154 9.03 3.24 -10.77
N GLY A 155 9.35 2.83 -12.00
CA GLY A 155 9.91 1.53 -12.36
C GLY A 155 8.92 0.37 -12.37
N PHE A 156 7.65 0.59 -12.06
CA PHE A 156 6.59 -0.40 -12.28
C PHE A 156 5.84 -0.10 -13.57
N GLY A 157 5.42 -1.17 -14.25
CA GLY A 157 4.56 -1.09 -15.45
C GLY A 157 5.02 -0.04 -16.47
N LYS A 158 4.22 1.01 -16.65
CA LYS A 158 4.44 2.09 -17.63
C LYS A 158 5.22 3.29 -17.08
N SER A 159 5.48 3.32 -15.77
CA SER A 159 6.17 4.43 -15.13
C SER A 159 7.68 4.36 -15.38
N SER A 160 8.29 5.54 -15.57
CA SER A 160 9.73 5.65 -15.80
C SER A 160 10.54 5.38 -14.52
N GLY A 161 11.87 5.45 -14.63
CA GLY A 161 12.74 5.41 -13.47
C GLY A 161 12.97 4.02 -12.88
N LYS A 162 13.41 3.99 -11.62
CA LYS A 162 13.70 2.76 -10.87
C LYS A 162 13.21 2.93 -9.44
N PRO A 163 12.66 1.88 -8.81
CA PRO A 163 12.09 2.01 -7.48
C PRO A 163 13.18 2.21 -6.44
N SER A 164 12.93 3.14 -5.54
CA SER A 164 13.65 3.36 -4.29
C SER A 164 12.65 3.80 -3.23
N GLU A 165 13.07 3.76 -1.97
CA GLU A 165 12.22 4.18 -0.86
C GLU A 165 11.82 5.65 -0.97
N GLU A 166 12.80 6.51 -1.21
CA GLU A 166 12.62 7.95 -1.40
C GLU A 166 11.81 8.25 -2.67
N GLY A 167 12.08 7.53 -3.76
CA GLY A 167 11.41 7.76 -5.04
C GLY A 167 9.93 7.40 -5.00
N LEU A 168 9.56 6.26 -4.40
CA LEU A 168 8.16 5.85 -4.26
C LEU A 168 7.38 6.80 -3.35
N ILE A 169 8.03 7.35 -2.32
CA ILE A 169 7.43 8.38 -1.46
C ILE A 169 7.25 9.69 -2.25
N GLU A 170 8.23 10.11 -3.04
CA GLU A 170 8.14 11.30 -3.88
C GLU A 170 7.02 11.19 -4.94
N ASP A 171 6.86 10.01 -5.54
CA ASP A 171 5.75 9.72 -6.45
C ASP A 171 4.41 9.98 -5.77
N GLY A 172 4.20 9.43 -4.57
CA GLY A 172 2.96 9.61 -3.82
C GLY A 172 2.72 11.06 -3.37
N ILE A 173 3.77 11.77 -2.96
CA ILE A 173 3.69 13.21 -2.64
C ILE A 173 3.27 14.00 -3.87
N SER A 174 3.85 13.70 -5.03
CA SER A 174 3.52 14.36 -6.31
C SER A 174 2.05 14.15 -6.68
N VAL A 175 1.51 12.93 -6.49
CA VAL A 175 0.08 12.65 -6.73
C VAL A 175 -0.83 13.44 -5.77
N VAL A 176 -0.49 13.50 -4.47
CA VAL A 176 -1.28 14.26 -3.50
C VAL A 176 -1.29 15.75 -3.81
N LYS A 177 -0.11 16.33 -4.10
CA LYS A 177 0.00 17.75 -4.47
C LYS A 177 -0.77 18.04 -5.75
N TRP A 178 -0.63 17.20 -6.77
CA TRP A 178 -1.38 17.36 -8.01
C TRP A 178 -2.89 17.30 -7.77
N ALA A 179 -3.38 16.36 -6.95
CA ALA A 179 -4.80 16.27 -6.61
C ALA A 179 -5.32 17.53 -5.88
N MET A 180 -4.51 18.14 -5.03
CA MET A 180 -4.86 19.37 -4.31
C MET A 180 -4.77 20.63 -5.18
N GLU A 181 -3.69 20.74 -5.96
CA GLU A 181 -3.33 21.97 -6.68
C GLU A 181 -4.02 22.04 -8.04
N VAL A 182 -4.14 20.91 -8.75
CA VAL A 182 -4.79 20.82 -10.07
C VAL A 182 -6.25 20.43 -9.91
N ALA A 183 -6.52 19.28 -9.27
CA ALA A 183 -7.89 18.77 -9.13
C ALA A 183 -8.71 19.42 -8.00
N LYS A 184 -8.09 20.35 -7.23
CA LYS A 184 -8.72 21.11 -6.14
C LYS A 184 -9.39 20.22 -5.07
N VAL A 185 -8.90 19.00 -4.89
CA VAL A 185 -9.39 18.08 -3.87
C VAL A 185 -8.91 18.55 -2.50
N LYS A 186 -9.83 18.68 -1.55
CA LYS A 186 -9.48 19.03 -0.17
C LYS A 186 -8.63 17.93 0.47
N PRO A 187 -7.57 18.26 1.23
CA PRO A 187 -6.75 17.25 1.91
C PRO A 187 -7.56 16.28 2.77
N SER A 188 -8.58 16.78 3.48
CA SER A 188 -9.47 15.99 4.33
C SER A 188 -10.36 14.99 3.57
N SER A 189 -10.49 15.15 2.24
CA SER A 189 -11.18 14.22 1.34
C SER A 189 -10.25 13.15 0.75
N ILE A 190 -8.94 13.24 1.00
CA ILE A 190 -7.95 12.30 0.46
C ILE A 190 -7.74 11.15 1.45
N LEU A 191 -7.82 9.92 0.94
CA LEU A 191 -7.50 8.69 1.65
C LEU A 191 -6.25 8.09 1.00
N LEU A 192 -5.17 7.93 1.76
CA LEU A 192 -4.01 7.17 1.31
C LEU A 192 -4.19 5.72 1.70
N VAL A 193 -4.34 4.84 0.71
CA VAL A 193 -4.56 3.41 0.93
C VAL A 193 -3.39 2.63 0.37
N GLY A 194 -2.68 1.93 1.24
CA GLY A 194 -1.60 1.05 0.86
C GLY A 194 -1.94 -0.41 1.09
N GLN A 195 -1.46 -1.30 0.21
CA GLN A 195 -1.47 -2.75 0.45
C GLN A 195 -0.06 -3.33 0.34
N SER A 196 0.34 -4.19 1.28
CA SER A 196 1.67 -4.83 1.29
C SER A 196 2.78 -3.77 1.26
N LEU A 197 3.70 -3.77 0.26
CA LEU A 197 4.66 -2.66 0.05
C LEU A 197 4.00 -1.27 0.06
N GLY A 198 2.82 -1.15 -0.55
CA GLY A 198 2.09 0.10 -0.62
C GLY A 198 1.75 0.69 0.75
N THR A 199 1.70 -0.10 1.83
CA THR A 199 1.50 0.44 3.19
C THR A 199 2.69 1.28 3.62
N ALA A 200 3.91 0.82 3.33
CA ALA A 200 5.13 1.52 3.67
C ALA A 200 5.25 2.83 2.86
N VAL A 201 4.82 2.79 1.59
CA VAL A 201 4.69 3.99 0.73
C VAL A 201 3.68 4.96 1.31
N ALA A 202 2.44 4.52 1.58
CA ALA A 202 1.37 5.38 2.11
C ALA A 202 1.76 6.04 3.45
N ILE A 203 2.37 5.28 4.37
CA ILE A 203 2.88 5.78 5.65
C ILE A 203 3.99 6.82 5.42
N GLY A 204 4.93 6.55 4.51
CA GLY A 204 6.01 7.49 4.17
C GLY A 204 5.51 8.78 3.54
N VAL A 205 4.54 8.69 2.63
CA VAL A 205 3.89 9.87 2.03
C VAL A 205 3.19 10.69 3.12
N ALA A 206 2.39 10.06 3.98
CA ALA A 206 1.70 10.76 5.06
C ALA A 206 2.66 11.43 6.05
N GLU A 207 3.74 10.75 6.44
CA GLU A 207 4.80 11.30 7.29
C GLU A 207 5.44 12.53 6.64
N LYS A 208 5.90 12.41 5.39
CA LYS A 208 6.55 13.51 4.68
C LYS A 208 5.66 14.71 4.44
N LEU A 209 4.39 14.50 4.10
CA LEU A 209 3.41 15.58 3.97
C LEU A 209 3.21 16.33 5.30
N SER A 210 3.25 15.61 6.43
CA SER A 210 3.08 16.21 7.76
C SER A 210 4.31 16.98 8.26
N THR A 211 5.49 16.76 7.67
CA THR A 211 6.76 17.41 8.06
C THR A 211 7.19 18.53 7.09
N LEU A 212 6.39 18.83 6.07
CA LEU A 212 6.60 19.99 5.20
C LEU A 212 6.54 21.30 6.00
N LYS A 213 7.15 22.37 5.44
CA LYS A 213 7.05 23.74 5.99
C LYS A 213 5.59 24.17 6.21
N ASN A 214 4.71 23.80 5.27
CA ASN A 214 3.26 23.90 5.41
C ASN A 214 2.70 22.47 5.45
N PRO A 215 2.46 21.91 6.65
CA PRO A 215 2.01 20.53 6.79
C PRO A 215 0.68 20.27 6.07
N ILE A 216 0.62 19.16 5.36
CA ILE A 216 -0.60 18.67 4.71
C ILE A 216 -1.10 17.45 5.49
N PHE A 217 -2.34 17.53 5.97
CA PHE A 217 -3.00 16.44 6.68
C PHE A 217 -4.14 15.87 5.84
N ILE A 218 -4.00 14.59 5.48
CA ILE A 218 -4.99 13.84 4.72
C ILE A 218 -6.19 13.44 5.60
N GLY A 219 -7.30 13.01 5.00
CA GLY A 219 -8.46 12.52 5.74
C GLY A 219 -8.22 11.18 6.44
N HIS A 220 -7.59 10.23 5.76
CA HIS A 220 -7.45 8.85 6.26
C HIS A 220 -6.20 8.15 5.70
N LEU A 221 -5.36 7.61 6.58
CA LEU A 221 -4.30 6.66 6.23
C LEU A 221 -4.80 5.23 6.47
N VAL A 222 -4.72 4.37 5.46
CA VAL A 222 -5.15 2.98 5.55
C VAL A 222 -4.01 2.05 5.13
N SER A 223 -3.64 1.14 6.03
CA SER A 223 -2.59 0.15 5.84
C SER A 223 -3.19 -1.25 5.81
N ILE A 224 -3.21 -1.89 4.64
CA ILE A 224 -3.73 -3.25 4.45
C ILE A 224 -2.57 -4.23 4.30
N ALA A 225 -2.52 -5.26 5.15
CA ALA A 225 -1.47 -6.28 5.14
C ALA A 225 -0.05 -5.67 5.19
N GLY A 226 0.15 -4.68 6.07
CA GLY A 226 1.40 -3.92 6.16
C GLY A 226 2.46 -4.56 7.04
N PHE A 227 3.72 -4.17 6.82
CA PHE A 227 4.89 -4.62 7.60
C PHE A 227 5.58 -3.47 8.36
N SER A 228 6.25 -3.79 9.47
CA SER A 228 6.92 -2.81 10.34
C SER A 228 8.28 -2.34 9.83
N SER A 229 9.07 -3.24 9.23
CA SER A 229 10.27 -2.93 8.46
C SER A 229 10.65 -4.10 7.55
N VAL A 230 11.47 -3.88 6.52
CA VAL A 230 12.01 -4.98 5.69
C VAL A 230 12.85 -5.94 6.53
N LYS A 231 13.60 -5.42 7.50
CA LYS A 231 14.39 -6.24 8.43
C LYS A 231 13.50 -7.18 9.25
N SER A 232 12.38 -6.67 9.78
CA SER A 232 11.41 -7.47 10.52
C SER A 232 10.73 -8.48 9.60
N LEU A 233 10.27 -8.02 8.43
CA LEU A 233 9.62 -8.86 7.43
C LEU A 233 10.51 -10.03 6.98
N LEU A 234 11.78 -9.79 6.64
CA LEU A 234 12.70 -10.85 6.22
C LEU A 234 12.82 -11.95 7.29
N SER A 235 12.71 -11.60 8.57
CA SER A 235 12.81 -12.58 9.67
C SER A 235 11.60 -13.52 9.76
N THR A 236 10.45 -13.11 9.23
CA THR A 236 9.17 -13.86 9.25
C THR A 236 8.72 -14.33 7.87
N TYR A 237 9.28 -13.77 6.79
CA TYR A 237 8.83 -13.96 5.42
C TYR A 237 9.01 -15.40 4.93
N LYS A 238 7.94 -15.90 4.31
CA LYS A 238 7.88 -17.22 3.68
C LYS A 238 7.75 -17.06 2.17
N LEU A 239 8.76 -17.47 1.43
CA LEU A 239 8.70 -17.50 -0.03
C LEU A 239 7.56 -18.42 -0.48
N GLY A 240 6.64 -17.86 -1.25
CA GLY A 240 5.42 -18.55 -1.70
C GLY A 240 4.49 -18.99 -0.57
N GLY A 241 4.65 -18.46 0.65
CA GLY A 241 3.88 -18.86 1.84
C GLY A 241 4.40 -20.09 2.59
N TYR A 242 5.39 -20.80 2.06
CA TYR A 242 5.84 -22.08 2.62
C TYR A 242 7.31 -22.08 3.09
N PHE A 243 8.21 -21.39 2.38
CA PHE A 243 9.66 -21.52 2.60
C PHE A 243 10.25 -20.31 3.34
N PRO A 244 10.56 -20.41 4.64
CA PRO A 244 11.10 -19.29 5.41
C PRO A 244 12.54 -18.98 4.99
N ILE A 245 12.73 -17.91 4.20
CA ILE A 245 14.00 -17.60 3.51
C ILE A 245 15.15 -17.42 4.50
N MET A 246 14.90 -16.80 5.66
CA MET A 246 15.93 -16.50 6.66
C MET A 246 16.15 -17.63 7.68
N SER A 247 15.36 -18.72 7.64
CA SER A 247 15.49 -19.81 8.61
C SER A 247 16.84 -20.54 8.54
N PRO A 248 17.39 -20.89 7.35
CA PRO A 248 18.72 -21.50 7.25
C PRO A 248 19.83 -20.61 7.83
N LEU A 249 19.67 -19.29 7.78
CA LEU A 249 20.66 -18.32 8.29
C LEU A 249 20.67 -18.19 9.82
N LYS A 250 19.69 -18.77 10.53
CA LYS A 250 19.71 -18.80 12.01
C LYS A 250 20.97 -19.49 12.55
N MET A 251 21.45 -20.51 11.84
CA MET A 251 22.67 -21.26 12.18
C MET A 251 23.96 -20.44 11.94
N TYR A 252 23.87 -19.32 11.21
CA TYR A 252 25.02 -18.49 10.80
C TYR A 252 24.80 -17.00 11.13
N PRO A 253 24.92 -16.58 12.40
CA PRO A 253 24.63 -15.21 12.83
C PRO A 253 25.44 -14.11 12.11
N GLY A 254 26.68 -14.41 11.69
CA GLY A 254 27.52 -13.47 10.95
C GLY A 254 26.96 -13.11 9.57
N LEU A 255 26.47 -14.10 8.82
CA LEU A 255 25.87 -13.89 7.51
C LEU A 255 24.53 -13.13 7.62
N LYS A 256 23.73 -13.44 8.66
CA LYS A 256 22.53 -12.66 8.97
C LYS A 256 22.84 -11.18 9.26
N LYS A 257 23.88 -10.89 10.04
CA LYS A 257 24.33 -9.51 10.30
C LYS A 257 24.79 -8.82 9.01
N LEU A 258 25.48 -9.53 8.12
CA LEU A 258 25.93 -9.01 6.83
C LEU A 258 24.73 -8.59 5.96
N VAL A 259 23.74 -9.47 5.79
CA VAL A 259 22.51 -9.18 5.04
C VAL A 259 21.81 -7.93 5.55
N PHE A 260 21.65 -7.82 6.87
CA PHE A 260 21.00 -6.65 7.48
C PHE A 260 21.82 -5.37 7.41
N LYS A 261 23.15 -5.46 7.39
CA LYS A 261 24.04 -4.31 7.20
C LYS A 261 23.93 -3.71 5.80
N PHE A 262 23.67 -4.54 4.79
CA PHE A 262 23.55 -4.12 3.39
C PHE A 262 22.11 -4.00 2.90
N LEU A 263 21.13 -3.89 3.80
CA LEU A 263 19.76 -3.51 3.43
C LEU A 263 19.77 -2.06 2.95
N TYR A 264 19.62 -1.89 1.65
CA TYR A 264 19.63 -0.60 0.96
C TYR A 264 18.27 0.10 1.03
N HIS A 265 17.18 -0.66 1.18
CA HIS A 265 15.81 -0.13 1.33
C HIS A 265 15.17 -0.73 2.60
N PRO A 266 15.38 -0.13 3.78
CA PRO A 266 14.90 -0.68 5.04
C PRO A 266 13.39 -0.59 5.23
N TRP A 267 12.73 0.41 4.62
CA TRP A 267 11.30 0.74 4.81
C TRP A 267 10.88 0.70 6.28
N ASN A 268 11.39 1.62 7.10
CA ASN A 268 11.07 1.70 8.54
C ASN A 268 9.66 2.29 8.78
N SER A 269 8.62 1.51 8.45
CA SER A 269 7.22 1.88 8.67
C SER A 269 6.91 2.17 10.14
N LEU A 270 7.53 1.44 11.07
CA LEU A 270 7.34 1.61 12.52
C LEU A 270 7.72 3.02 13.00
N GLU A 271 8.91 3.49 12.65
CA GLU A 271 9.39 4.82 13.05
C GLU A 271 8.57 5.92 12.39
N ARG A 272 8.25 5.76 11.10
CA ARG A 272 7.43 6.71 10.36
C ARG A 272 6.02 6.83 10.92
N ILE A 273 5.40 5.71 11.28
CA ILE A 273 4.04 5.74 11.82
C ILE A 273 4.00 6.37 13.21
N GLN A 274 5.05 6.19 14.01
CA GLN A 274 5.22 6.90 15.29
C GLN A 274 5.33 8.41 15.08
N ALA A 275 6.23 8.84 14.18
CA ALA A 275 6.41 10.25 13.86
C ALA A 275 5.11 10.88 13.33
N PHE A 276 4.46 10.24 12.35
CA PHE A 276 3.21 10.70 11.78
C PHE A 276 2.08 10.73 12.80
N SER A 277 1.93 9.69 13.62
CA SER A 277 0.86 9.60 14.62
C SER A 277 1.00 10.69 15.68
N LYS A 278 2.24 11.05 16.06
CA LYS A 278 2.54 12.15 16.98
C LYS A 278 2.18 13.52 16.40
N ILE A 279 2.55 13.79 15.14
CA ILE A 279 2.30 15.09 14.49
C ILE A 279 0.81 15.26 14.15
N SER A 280 0.15 14.20 13.69
CA SER A 280 -1.23 14.25 13.18
C SER A 280 -2.32 14.25 14.26
N GLN A 281 -1.99 14.19 15.56
CA GLN A 281 -2.99 14.07 16.64
C GLN A 281 -4.10 15.13 16.57
N LYS A 282 -3.74 16.37 16.24
CA LYS A 282 -4.68 17.51 16.19
C LYS A 282 -5.31 17.73 14.80
N SER A 283 -4.93 16.93 13.80
CA SER A 283 -5.33 17.16 12.41
C SER A 283 -6.67 16.55 12.01
N GLY A 284 -7.25 15.70 12.86
CA GLY A 284 -8.42 14.88 12.52
C GLY A 284 -8.12 13.71 11.58
N THR A 285 -6.87 13.54 11.11
CA THR A 285 -6.47 12.41 10.25
C THR A 285 -6.70 11.08 10.96
N LYS A 286 -7.44 10.18 10.31
CA LYS A 286 -7.65 8.81 10.79
C LYS A 286 -6.55 7.87 10.32
N ILE A 287 -6.28 6.82 11.09
CA ILE A 287 -5.27 5.81 10.80
C ILE A 287 -5.89 4.45 11.04
N THR A 288 -6.00 3.63 9.99
CA THR A 288 -6.57 2.29 10.10
C THR A 288 -5.58 1.25 9.59
N PHE A 289 -5.30 0.25 10.43
CA PHE A 289 -4.51 -0.92 10.09
C PHE A 289 -5.45 -2.11 9.89
N ILE A 290 -5.25 -2.88 8.83
CA ILE A 290 -6.15 -3.97 8.44
C ILE A 290 -5.29 -5.19 8.12
N HIS A 291 -5.56 -6.34 8.74
CA HIS A 291 -4.82 -7.57 8.47
C HIS A 291 -5.66 -8.84 8.68
N SER A 292 -5.36 -9.89 7.92
CA SER A 292 -6.02 -11.19 8.06
C SER A 292 -5.13 -12.16 8.84
N LYS A 293 -5.70 -12.96 9.75
CA LYS A 293 -4.92 -13.94 10.52
C LYS A 293 -4.33 -15.05 9.64
N ASP A 294 -5.00 -15.39 8.54
CA ASP A 294 -4.58 -16.40 7.58
C ASP A 294 -3.68 -15.87 6.45
N ASP A 295 -3.13 -14.64 6.58
CA ASP A 295 -2.17 -14.12 5.61
C ASP A 295 -0.88 -14.96 5.61
N SER A 296 -0.67 -15.70 4.51
CA SER A 296 0.48 -16.58 4.34
C SER A 296 1.76 -15.85 3.96
N HIS A 297 1.69 -14.58 3.57
CA HIS A 297 2.81 -13.80 3.04
C HIS A 297 3.41 -12.87 4.10
N ILE A 298 2.56 -12.17 4.83
CA ILE A 298 2.96 -11.24 5.89
C ILE A 298 2.19 -11.62 7.15
N ASP A 299 2.89 -11.81 8.24
CA ASP A 299 2.25 -12.13 9.51
C ASP A 299 1.47 -10.91 10.04
N PHE A 300 0.24 -11.12 10.52
CA PHE A 300 -0.60 -10.08 11.09
C PHE A 300 0.06 -9.33 12.25
N TYR A 301 1.01 -9.96 12.95
CA TYR A 301 1.77 -9.32 14.02
C TYR A 301 2.43 -8.01 13.58
N HIS A 302 2.83 -7.87 12.31
CA HIS A 302 3.43 -6.64 11.84
C HIS A 302 2.45 -5.46 11.81
N SER A 303 1.22 -5.67 11.33
CA SER A 303 0.22 -4.58 11.34
C SER A 303 -0.27 -4.29 12.75
N PHE A 304 -0.31 -5.30 13.62
CA PHE A 304 -0.58 -5.07 15.04
C PHE A 304 0.54 -4.27 15.72
N GLU A 305 1.80 -4.53 15.40
CA GLU A 305 2.95 -3.77 15.88
C GLU A 305 2.89 -2.30 15.44
N LEU A 306 2.54 -2.05 14.17
CA LEU A 306 2.31 -0.69 13.66
C LEU A 306 1.18 0.04 14.42
N PHE A 307 0.07 -0.67 14.68
CA PHE A 307 -1.03 -0.13 15.48
C PHE A 307 -0.59 0.25 16.90
N VAL A 308 0.09 -0.66 17.60
CA VAL A 308 0.60 -0.41 18.95
C VAL A 308 1.59 0.76 18.95
N ALA A 309 2.47 0.85 17.96
CA ALA A 309 3.42 1.95 17.82
C ALA A 309 2.71 3.30 17.61
N ALA A 310 1.65 3.33 16.80
CA ALA A 310 0.83 4.52 16.58
C ALA A 310 0.09 4.97 17.85
N ILE A 311 -0.38 4.03 18.68
CA ILE A 311 -1.06 4.32 19.95
C ILE A 311 -0.07 4.77 21.03
N ASN A 312 1.09 4.11 21.15
CA ASN A 312 2.06 4.40 22.22
C ASN A 312 2.51 5.86 22.24
N VAL A 313 2.65 6.50 21.08
CA VAL A 313 3.04 7.92 21.00
C VAL A 313 1.92 8.90 21.39
N THR A 314 0.71 8.40 21.63
CA THR A 314 -0.44 9.16 22.13
C THR A 314 -0.60 9.05 23.64
N VAL A 315 0.17 8.17 24.30
CA VAL A 315 0.18 8.03 25.76
C VAL A 315 0.75 9.30 26.39
N THR A 316 -0.01 9.90 27.31
CA THR A 316 0.39 11.15 28.00
C THR A 316 0.72 10.96 29.48
N ARG A 317 0.36 9.82 30.08
CA ARG A 317 0.57 9.52 31.51
C ARG A 317 1.66 8.46 31.69
N GLU A 318 2.58 8.68 32.63
CA GLU A 318 3.77 7.83 32.84
C GLU A 318 3.47 6.36 33.14
N ASN A 319 2.34 6.04 33.80
CA ASN A 319 1.95 4.67 34.15
C ASN A 319 0.89 4.06 33.22
N GLN A 320 0.55 4.73 32.12
CA GLN A 320 -0.46 4.25 31.18
C GLN A 320 0.20 3.47 30.05
N THR A 321 -0.42 2.37 29.63
CA THR A 321 0.02 1.56 28.50
C THR A 321 -0.95 1.71 27.32
N TRP A 322 -0.56 1.26 26.13
CA TRP A 322 -1.49 1.23 24.98
C TRP A 322 -2.76 0.41 25.26
N LYS A 323 -2.70 -0.59 26.14
CA LYS A 323 -3.87 -1.41 26.49
C LYS A 323 -4.94 -0.58 27.19
N ASP A 324 -4.51 0.40 27.97
CA ASP A 324 -5.40 1.33 28.68
C ASP A 324 -5.97 2.41 27.75
N LEU A 325 -5.46 2.51 26.52
CA LEU A 325 -5.93 3.45 25.51
C LEU A 325 -6.88 2.81 24.49
N VAL A 326 -7.00 1.48 24.48
CA VAL A 326 -7.66 0.73 23.43
C VAL A 326 -8.84 -0.06 23.95
N THR A 327 -9.97 0.05 23.27
CA THR A 327 -11.15 -0.79 23.53
C THR A 327 -11.34 -1.80 22.40
N LEU A 328 -11.67 -3.04 22.77
CA LEU A 328 -12.29 -3.97 21.83
C LEU A 328 -13.73 -3.52 21.58
N LYS A 329 -13.94 -2.85 20.44
CA LYS A 329 -15.25 -2.27 20.11
C LYS A 329 -16.24 -3.35 19.70
N GLU A 330 -15.79 -4.29 18.88
CA GLU A 330 -16.72 -5.21 18.24
C GLU A 330 -16.01 -6.45 17.69
N LYS A 331 -16.70 -7.60 17.81
CA LYS A 331 -16.41 -8.83 17.09
C LYS A 331 -17.65 -9.19 16.27
N LYS A 332 -17.81 -8.56 15.11
CA LYS A 332 -18.92 -8.84 14.19
C LYS A 332 -18.48 -9.96 13.25
N GLY A 333 -19.03 -11.15 13.46
CA GLY A 333 -18.60 -12.34 12.72
C GLY A 333 -17.12 -12.63 12.95
N GLU A 334 -16.36 -12.65 11.85
CA GLU A 334 -14.94 -13.02 11.83
C GLU A 334 -13.97 -11.84 11.87
N VAL A 335 -14.47 -10.60 11.99
CA VAL A 335 -13.66 -9.38 12.07
C VAL A 335 -13.69 -8.80 13.48
N SER A 336 -12.51 -8.59 14.07
CA SER A 336 -12.30 -7.95 15.38
C SER A 336 -11.79 -6.53 15.19
N ILE A 337 -12.33 -5.57 15.95
CA ILE A 337 -11.96 -4.14 15.85
C ILE A 337 -11.43 -3.64 17.19
N LEU A 338 -10.20 -3.14 17.17
CA LEU A 338 -9.59 -2.39 18.25
C LEU A 338 -9.52 -0.91 17.85
N SER A 339 -9.85 0.00 18.76
CA SER A 339 -9.68 1.44 18.51
C SER A 339 -9.26 2.18 19.77
N ASN A 340 -8.59 3.32 19.60
CA ASN A 340 -8.32 4.21 20.73
C ASN A 340 -9.62 4.84 21.29
N HIS A 341 -9.63 5.18 22.58
CA HIS A 341 -10.77 5.84 23.23
C HIS A 341 -11.12 7.20 22.60
N ASP A 342 -10.10 7.97 22.18
CA ASP A 342 -10.28 9.32 21.66
C ASP A 342 -10.67 9.31 20.18
N ASN A 343 -11.97 9.50 19.92
CA ASN A 343 -12.57 9.69 18.59
C ASN A 343 -12.32 8.54 17.58
N GLU A 344 -11.90 7.36 18.06
CA GLU A 344 -11.55 6.20 17.25
C GLU A 344 -10.60 6.53 16.08
N ARG A 345 -9.73 7.54 16.28
CA ARG A 345 -8.82 8.04 15.26
C ARG A 345 -7.88 6.97 14.75
N ILE A 346 -7.42 6.09 15.65
CA ILE A 346 -6.50 5.00 15.34
C ILE A 346 -7.23 3.68 15.57
N ALA A 347 -7.35 2.87 14.53
CA ALA A 347 -8.06 1.59 14.57
C ALA A 347 -7.21 0.44 13.98
N TYR A 348 -7.44 -0.76 14.50
CA TYR A 348 -6.91 -2.01 13.98
C TYR A 348 -8.05 -2.99 13.74
N LEU A 349 -8.17 -3.45 12.50
CA LEU A 349 -9.15 -4.44 12.06
C LEU A 349 -8.41 -5.74 11.75
N GLN A 350 -8.85 -6.81 12.42
CA GLN A 350 -8.32 -8.14 12.20
C GLN A 350 -9.41 -9.08 11.73
N ALA A 351 -9.30 -9.56 10.49
CA ALA A 351 -10.16 -10.63 9.98
C ALA A 351 -9.57 -12.01 10.33
N ALA A 352 -10.41 -13.02 10.56
CA ALA A 352 -9.95 -14.39 10.70
C ALA A 352 -9.48 -14.97 9.35
N TRP A 353 -10.16 -14.60 8.27
CA TRP A 353 -9.91 -15.08 6.91
C TRP A 353 -9.89 -13.96 5.89
N GLY A 354 -9.34 -14.24 4.72
CA GLY A 354 -9.24 -13.29 3.62
C GLY A 354 -7.84 -13.22 3.04
N ASN A 355 -6.87 -13.99 3.56
CA ASN A 355 -5.50 -14.06 3.10
C ASN A 355 -4.89 -12.67 2.83
N HIS A 356 -3.86 -12.62 1.97
CA HIS A 356 -3.16 -11.38 1.63
C HIS A 356 -3.97 -10.43 0.73
N ASN A 357 -4.88 -10.97 -0.10
CA ASN A 357 -5.52 -10.24 -1.20
C ASN A 357 -7.04 -10.14 -1.11
N GLN A 358 -7.69 -10.98 -0.31
CA GLN A 358 -9.16 -11.07 -0.22
C GLN A 358 -9.74 -10.50 1.06
N ILE A 359 -8.92 -9.93 1.96
CA ILE A 359 -9.39 -9.28 3.19
C ILE A 359 -10.38 -8.14 2.92
N LEU A 360 -10.28 -7.54 1.74
CA LEU A 360 -11.17 -6.48 1.25
C LEU A 360 -12.53 -7.02 0.76
N HIS A 361 -12.78 -8.32 0.80
CA HIS A 361 -14.11 -8.90 0.54
C HIS A 361 -15.01 -8.88 1.78
N HIS A 362 -14.48 -8.52 2.95
CA HIS A 362 -15.29 -8.32 4.15
C HIS A 362 -15.97 -6.95 4.13
N ASP A 363 -17.30 -6.94 4.13
CA ASP A 363 -18.10 -5.71 4.11
C ASP A 363 -17.75 -4.76 5.26
N ILE A 364 -17.44 -5.31 6.44
CA ILE A 364 -17.04 -4.53 7.63
C ILE A 364 -15.72 -3.80 7.37
N VAL A 365 -14.76 -4.47 6.74
CA VAL A 365 -13.43 -3.90 6.43
C VAL A 365 -13.60 -2.74 5.44
N VAL A 366 -14.33 -2.98 4.37
CA VAL A 366 -14.59 -2.00 3.32
C VAL A 366 -15.37 -0.80 3.87
N SER A 367 -16.45 -1.06 4.61
CA SER A 367 -17.27 -0.01 5.21
C SER A 367 -16.45 0.87 6.15
N ARG A 368 -15.51 0.31 6.91
CA ARG A 368 -14.65 1.08 7.81
C ARG A 368 -13.64 1.97 7.07
N ILE A 369 -13.17 1.57 5.89
CA ILE A 369 -12.30 2.42 5.06
C ILE A 369 -13.04 3.71 4.66
N ILE A 370 -14.30 3.59 4.22
CA ILE A 370 -15.09 4.71 3.70
C ILE A 370 -15.79 5.49 4.81
N TYR A 371 -16.48 4.81 5.72
CA TYR A 371 -17.37 5.41 6.72
C TYR A 371 -16.72 5.57 8.09
N SER A 372 -15.40 5.55 8.21
CA SER A 372 -14.76 5.80 9.52
C SER A 372 -15.22 7.11 10.18
N GLN A 373 -15.85 8.03 9.44
CA GLN A 373 -16.41 9.32 9.89
C GLN A 373 -17.85 9.32 10.44
N SER A 374 -18.63 8.24 10.32
CA SER A 374 -20.02 8.18 10.79
C SER A 374 -20.16 7.50 12.14
#